data_AF-A0A945SS71-F1
#
_entry.id   AF-A0A945SS71-F1
#
_cell.length_a   1.000
_cell.length_b   1.000
_cell.length_c   1.000
_cell.angle_alpha   90.00
_cell.angle_beta   90.00
_cell.angle_gamma   90.00
#
_symmetry.space_group_name_H-M   'P 1'
#
loop_
_entity.id
_entity.type
_entity.pdbx_description
1 polymer ?
#
loop_
_entity_poly.entity_id
_entity_poly.type
_entity_poly.pdbx_seq_one_letter_code
_entity_poly.pdbx_strand_id
1 'polypeptide(L)'
;DFPFPFIEDDPGSVILFRPDGDTDKHLFDLQGFVLRRLKDAGIAARDALDMDTYSAEDLFFSYRRTCHRGEDDYGRGLSAITLAEAP
;
A
#
# COMPACT_ATOMS: atom_id res chain seq x y z
N ASP A 1 1.09 16.77 -8.09
CA ASP A 1 0.11 16.13 -8.96
C ASP A 1 0.44 14.65 -9.03
N PHE A 2 -0.46 13.73 -8.71
CA PHE A 2 -0.14 12.31 -8.61
C PHE A 2 -0.39 11.62 -9.96
N PRO A 3 0.57 10.89 -10.56
CA PRO A 3 1.73 10.24 -9.92
C PRO A 3 3.09 10.92 -10.12
N PHE A 4 3.15 12.08 -10.80
CA PHE A 4 4.40 12.67 -11.33
C PHE A 4 5.60 12.70 -10.37
N PRO A 5 5.50 13.11 -9.10
CA PRO A 5 6.64 13.14 -8.18
C PRO A 5 7.34 11.78 -8.02
N PHE A 6 6.63 10.65 -8.13
CA PHE A 6 7.24 9.32 -8.04
C PHE A 6 8.05 8.99 -9.29
N ILE A 7 7.59 9.44 -10.46
CA ILE A 7 8.25 9.20 -11.75
C ILE A 7 9.45 10.14 -11.91
N GLU A 8 9.37 11.36 -11.39
CA GLU A 8 10.49 12.31 -11.36
C GLU A 8 11.62 11.84 -10.44
N ASP A 9 11.29 11.28 -9.26
CA ASP A 9 12.27 10.70 -8.33
C ASP A 9 12.93 9.42 -8.89
N ASP A 10 12.13 8.53 -9.47
CA ASP A 10 12.59 7.32 -10.17
C ASP A 10 11.72 7.05 -11.40
N PRO A 11 12.24 7.25 -12.63
CA PRO A 11 11.50 6.96 -13.86
C PRO A 11 10.99 5.51 -13.95
N GLY A 12 11.69 4.57 -13.29
CA GLY A 12 11.26 3.18 -13.20
C GLY A 12 9.99 2.97 -12.37
N SER A 13 9.52 3.97 -11.62
CA SER A 13 8.28 3.92 -10.84
C SER A 13 7.02 3.90 -11.69
N VAL A 14 7.12 4.21 -13.00
CA VAL A 14 5.97 4.18 -13.93
C VAL A 14 5.21 2.84 -13.89
N ILE A 15 5.90 1.73 -13.63
CA ILE A 15 5.30 0.39 -13.56
C ILE A 15 4.35 0.20 -12.38
N LEU A 16 4.42 1.07 -11.37
CA LEU A 16 3.61 0.99 -10.15
C LEU A 16 2.23 1.65 -10.32
N PHE A 17 1.97 2.26 -11.48
CA PHE A 17 0.75 3.00 -11.74
C PHE A 17 0.01 2.41 -12.92
N ARG A 18 -1.32 2.36 -12.82
CA ARG A 18 -2.21 2.05 -13.94
C ARG A 18 -3.42 3.00 -13.95
N PRO A 19 -4.06 3.23 -15.11
CA PRO A 19 -5.26 4.06 -15.17
C PRO A 19 -6.39 3.50 -14.29
N ASP A 20 -7.18 4.41 -13.68
CA ASP A 20 -8.42 4.07 -12.98
C ASP A 20 -9.62 4.24 -13.91
N GLY A 21 -9.82 3.25 -14.79
CA GLY A 21 -10.86 3.29 -15.82
C GLY A 21 -10.70 4.49 -16.77
N ASP A 22 -11.80 5.19 -17.02
CA ASP A 22 -11.86 6.39 -17.87
C ASP A 22 -11.64 7.70 -17.09
N THR A 23 -11.15 7.62 -15.85
CA THR A 23 -10.90 8.81 -15.02
C THR A 23 -9.46 9.31 -15.19
N ASP A 24 -9.21 10.57 -14.83
CA ASP A 24 -7.84 11.13 -14.74
C ASP A 24 -7.06 10.63 -13.51
N LYS A 25 -7.61 9.65 -12.76
CA LYS A 25 -6.98 9.07 -11.58
C LYS A 25 -6.16 7.84 -11.94
N HIS A 26 -5.27 7.51 -11.02
CA HIS A 26 -4.34 6.40 -11.16
C HIS A 26 -4.50 5.45 -9.97
N LEU A 27 -4.48 4.15 -10.26
CA LEU A 27 -4.35 3.10 -9.26
C LEU A 27 -2.86 2.87 -9.03
N PHE A 28 -2.46 2.82 -7.75
CA PHE A 28 -1.08 2.72 -7.33
C PHE A 28 -0.83 1.43 -6.58
N ASP A 29 0.17 0.68 -7.03
CA ASP A 29 0.69 -0.50 -6.35
C ASP A 29 1.61 -0.10 -5.19
N LEU A 30 0.99 0.22 -4.05
CA LEU A 30 1.70 0.57 -2.81
C LEU A 30 2.57 -0.60 -2.31
N GLN A 31 2.11 -1.85 -2.46
CA GLN A 31 2.82 -3.03 -2.00
C GLN A 31 4.10 -3.26 -2.82
N GLY A 32 3.97 -3.21 -4.15
CA GLY A 32 5.09 -3.28 -5.08
C GLY A 32 6.11 -2.15 -4.87
N PHE A 33 5.63 -0.93 -4.60
CA PHE A 33 6.51 0.20 -4.27
C PHE A 33 7.35 -0.08 -3.01
N VAL A 34 6.73 -0.54 -1.92
CA VAL A 34 7.44 -0.86 -0.67
C VAL A 34 8.40 -2.01 -0.87
N LEU A 35 8.01 -3.09 -1.55
CA LEU A 35 8.88 -4.23 -1.85
C LEU A 35 10.10 -3.82 -2.68
N ARG A 36 9.94 -2.89 -3.62
CA ARG A 36 11.05 -2.33 -4.39
C ARG A 36 11.96 -1.47 -3.52
N ARG A 37 11.41 -0.58 -2.68
CA ARG A 37 12.20 0.21 -1.72
C ARG A 37 13.03 -0.68 -0.77
N LEU A 38 12.45 -1.77 -0.27
CA LEU A 38 13.18 -2.75 0.57
C LEU A 38 14.30 -3.43 -0.22
N LYS A 39 14.05 -3.81 -1.47
CA LYS A 39 15.08 -4.38 -2.36
C LYS A 39 16.24 -3.41 -2.55
N ASP A 40 15.96 -2.16 -2.87
CA ASP A 40 16.97 -1.14 -3.16
C ASP A 40 17.77 -0.75 -1.90
N ALA A 41 17.17 -0.92 -0.71
CA ALA A 41 17.86 -0.83 0.58
C ALA A 41 18.74 -2.06 0.92
N GLY A 42 18.84 -3.04 0.03
CA GLY A 42 19.66 -4.24 0.21
C GLY A 42 19.02 -5.35 1.06
N ILE A 43 17.71 -5.27 1.33
CA ILE A 43 17.01 -6.29 2.13
C ILE A 43 16.70 -7.50 1.24
N ALA A 44 17.45 -8.58 1.48
CA ALA A 44 17.38 -9.79 0.68
C ALA A 44 16.05 -10.54 0.84
N ALA A 45 15.65 -10.80 2.09
CA ALA A 45 14.39 -11.46 2.43
C ALA A 45 13.31 -10.41 2.68
N ARG A 46 12.34 -10.37 1.78
CA ARG A 46 11.19 -9.46 1.83
C ARG A 46 10.00 -10.18 1.22
N ASP A 47 8.85 -9.99 1.85
CA ASP A 47 7.60 -10.54 1.41
C ASP A 47 6.49 -9.60 1.86
N ALA A 48 5.32 -9.74 1.26
CA ALA A 48 4.16 -8.96 1.63
C ALA A 48 2.92 -9.83 1.49
N LEU A 49 2.01 -9.73 2.46
CA LEU A 49 0.77 -10.49 2.48
C LEU A 49 -0.08 -10.11 1.26
N ASP A 50 -0.66 -11.11 0.60
CA ASP A 50 -1.62 -10.90 -0.50
C ASP A 50 -3.00 -10.53 0.07
N MET A 51 -3.06 -9.38 0.76
CA MET A 51 -4.25 -8.90 1.46
C MET A 51 -4.47 -7.41 1.16
N ASP A 52 -5.69 -7.06 0.78
CA ASP A 52 -6.10 -5.69 0.55
C ASP A 52 -7.12 -5.25 1.60
N THR A 53 -6.75 -4.23 2.38
CA THR A 53 -7.61 -3.67 3.44
C THR A 53 -8.96 -3.20 2.93
N TYR A 54 -9.05 -2.71 1.67
CA TYR A 54 -10.28 -2.22 1.08
C TYR A 54 -11.27 -3.35 0.78
N SER A 55 -10.80 -4.45 0.17
CA SER A 55 -11.64 -5.57 -0.28
C SER A 55 -11.92 -6.58 0.84
N ALA A 56 -10.98 -6.85 1.74
CA ALA A 56 -11.13 -7.80 2.84
C ALA A 56 -11.76 -7.14 4.09
N GLU A 57 -13.02 -6.71 3.95
CA GLU A 57 -13.76 -5.97 4.99
C GLU A 57 -13.92 -6.74 6.31
N ASP A 58 -14.08 -8.06 6.26
CA ASP A 58 -14.25 -8.90 7.46
C ASP A 58 -12.98 -8.98 8.32
N LEU A 59 -11.83 -8.56 7.78
CA LEU A 59 -10.52 -8.70 8.42
C LEU A 59 -9.86 -7.35 8.73
N PHE A 60 -10.17 -6.30 7.98
CA PHE A 60 -9.47 -5.01 8.09
C PHE A 60 -10.40 -3.81 8.06
N PHE A 61 -10.04 -2.80 8.85
CA PHE A 61 -10.53 -1.43 8.63
C PHE A 61 -9.88 -0.82 7.37
N SER A 62 -10.61 0.04 6.66
CA SER A 62 -10.10 0.75 5.49
C SER A 62 -10.63 2.16 5.41
N TYR A 63 -9.72 3.13 5.51
CA TYR A 63 -10.06 4.54 5.34
C TYR A 63 -10.71 4.83 3.98
N ARG A 64 -10.20 4.22 2.90
CA ARG A 64 -10.75 4.43 1.55
C ARG A 64 -12.19 3.92 1.44
N ARG A 65 -12.49 2.77 2.06
CA ARG A 65 -13.85 2.22 2.09
C ARG A 65 -14.79 3.13 2.88
N THR A 66 -14.37 3.59 4.06
CA THR A 66 -15.10 4.56 4.87
C THR A 66 -15.40 5.85 4.10
N CYS A 67 -14.43 6.42 3.38
CA CYS A 67 -14.66 7.59 2.52
C CYS A 67 -15.69 7.32 1.41
N HIS A 68 -15.62 6.17 0.74
CA HIS A 68 -16.59 5.82 -0.30
C HIS A 68 -18.01 5.61 0.24
N ARG A 69 -18.13 5.23 1.51
CA ARG A 69 -19.42 5.05 2.20
C ARG A 69 -19.93 6.32 2.91
N GLY A 70 -19.11 7.36 3.01
CA GLY A 70 -19.48 8.57 3.74
C GLY A 70 -19.63 8.36 5.26
N GLU A 71 -18.87 7.41 5.81
CA GLU A 71 -18.82 7.14 7.24
C GLU A 71 -17.92 8.16 7.97
N ASP A 72 -18.30 8.57 9.17
CA ASP A 72 -17.61 9.66 9.90
C ASP A 72 -16.24 9.23 10.49
N ASP A 73 -16.06 7.95 10.78
CA ASP A 73 -14.81 7.41 11.33
C ASP A 73 -14.58 5.96 10.90
N TYR A 74 -13.35 5.48 11.11
CA TYR A 74 -12.94 4.11 10.83
C TYR A 74 -12.02 3.58 11.95
N GLY A 75 -12.03 2.26 12.17
CA GLY A 75 -11.07 1.63 13.07
C GLY A 75 -9.64 1.66 12.52
N ARG A 76 -8.64 1.29 13.34
CA ARG A 76 -7.23 1.35 12.95
C ARG A 76 -6.57 -0.01 13.17
N GLY A 77 -5.80 -0.45 12.17
CA GLY A 77 -4.95 -1.63 12.29
C GLY A 77 -3.65 -1.30 13.05
N LEU A 78 -3.04 -2.33 13.64
CA LEU A 78 -1.73 -2.24 14.26
C LEU A 78 -0.88 -3.43 13.79
N SER A 79 0.32 -3.13 13.31
CA SER A 79 1.37 -4.12 13.08
C SER A 79 2.44 -3.94 14.14
N ALA A 80 2.81 -5.00 14.84
CA ALA A 80 3.80 -4.97 15.91
C ALA A 80 4.77 -6.14 15.79
N ILE A 81 6.01 -5.93 16.24
CA ILE A 81 7.04 -6.96 16.30
C ILE A 81 7.82 -6.79 17.61
N THR A 82 8.18 -7.91 18.24
CA THR A 82 9.05 -7.95 19.42
C THR A 82 10.00 -9.14 19.30
N LEU A 83 11.13 -9.05 19.99
CA LEU A 83 11.90 -10.25 20.31
C LEU A 83 11.12 -11.03 21.38
N ALA A 84 10.88 -12.31 21.14
CA ALA A 84 10.41 -13.20 22.19
C ALA A 84 11.59 -13.53 23.11
N GLU A 85 11.34 -13.66 24.41
CA GLU A 85 12.34 -14.25 25.29
C GLU A 85 12.56 -15.71 24.88
N ALA A 86 13.82 -16.15 24.87
CA ALA A 86 14.12 -17.56 24.69
C ALA A 86 13.56 -18.35 25.89
N PRO A 87 12.97 -19.54 25.66
CA PRO A 87 12.50 -20.40 26.74
C PRO A 87 13.62 -20.83 27.69
#